data_AF-A0A7X3A6D5-F1
#
_entry.id   AF-A0A7X3A6D5-F1
#
_cell.length_a   1.000
_cell.length_b   1.000
_cell.length_c   1.000
_cell.angle_alpha   90.00
_cell.angle_beta   90.00
_cell.angle_gamma   90.00
#
_symmetry.space_group_name_H-M   'P 1'
#
loop_
_entity.id
_entity.type
_entity.pdbx_description
1 polymer ?
#
loop_
_entity_poly.entity_id
_entity_poly.type
_entity_poly.pdbx_seq_one_letter_code
_entity_poly.pdbx_strand_id
1 'polypeptide(L)' 'MKQYMSAKELRLVGKAWEIRHKLRKLSTVNPSDATLSQLLSSFK' A
#
# COMPACT_ATOMS: atom_id res chain seq x y z
N MET A 1 4.97 9.45 7.94
CA MET A 1 5.32 8.07 7.53
C MET A 1 6.27 8.04 6.32
N LYS A 2 7.16 7.05 6.24
CA LYS A 2 7.96 6.70 5.05
C LYS A 2 7.35 5.49 4.34
N GLN A 3 7.41 5.47 3.02
CA GLN A 3 6.93 4.37 2.19
C GLN A 3 8.06 3.92 1.28
N TYR A 4 8.31 2.62 1.25
CA TYR A 4 9.29 1.99 0.36
C TYR A 4 8.57 0.97 -0.48
N MET A 5 8.74 1.06 -1.80
CA MET A 5 8.15 0.13 -2.75
C MET A 5 9.27 -0.63 -3.43
N SER A 6 9.16 -1.95 -3.41
CA SER A 6 9.99 -2.86 -4.18
C SER A 6 9.07 -3.69 -5.09
N ALA A 7 9.65 -4.41 -6.05
CA ALA A 7 8.89 -5.20 -7.01
C ALA A 7 7.95 -6.23 -6.35
N LYS A 8 8.24 -6.66 -5.11
CA LYS A 8 7.47 -7.69 -4.39
C LYS A 8 6.92 -7.25 -3.04
N GLU A 9 7.30 -6.07 -2.54
CA GLU A 9 6.92 -5.65 -1.19
C GLU A 9 6.61 -4.16 -1.10
N LEU A 10 5.65 -3.84 -0.23
CA LEU A 10 5.34 -2.50 0.23
C LEU A 10 5.71 -2.39 1.71
N ARG A 11 6.68 -1.54 2.04
CA ARG A 11 7.09 -1.27 3.41
C ARG A 11 6.60 0.12 3.84
N LEU A 12 5.81 0.16 4.92
CA LEU A 12 5.30 1.39 5.53
C LEU A 12 5.96 1.56 6.91
N VAL A 13 6.67 2.68 7.12
CA VAL A 13 7.39 2.97 8.38
C VAL A 13 6.85 4.28 8.96
N GLY A 14 6.28 4.24 10.16
CA GLY A 14 5.70 5.43 10.79
C GLY A 14 4.89 5.08 12.04
N LYS A 15 4.11 6.05 12.55
CA LYS A 15 3.21 5.81 13.68
C LYS A 15 2.12 4.83 13.25
N ALA A 16 1.68 3.97 14.16
CA ALA A 16 0.71 2.92 13.86
C ALA A 16 -0.60 3.46 13.25
N TRP A 17 -1.05 4.63 13.70
CA TRP A 17 -2.25 5.27 13.15
C TRP A 17 -2.06 5.72 11.68
N GLU A 18 -0.87 6.21 11.30
CA GLU A 18 -0.57 6.62 9.93
C GLU A 18 -0.62 5.41 8.99
N ILE A 19 -0.04 4.28 9.43
CA ILE A 19 -0.01 3.03 8.69
C ILE A 19 -1.44 2.53 8.46
N ARG A 20 -2.27 2.48 9.51
CA ARG A 20 -3.68 2.06 9.38
C ARG A 20 -4.46 2.98 8.43
N HIS A 21 -4.27 4.29 8.54
CA HIS A 21 -4.94 5.25 7.67
C HIS A 21 -4.56 5.05 6.19
N LYS A 22 -3.27 4.81 5.93
CA LYS A 22 -2.78 4.55 4.57
C LYS A 22 -3.31 3.24 4.00
N LEU A 23 -3.30 2.16 4.79
CA LEU A 23 -3.85 0.86 4.38
C LEU A 23 -5.33 0.97 4.01
N ARG A 24 -6.13 1.70 4.80
CA ARG A 24 -7.55 1.97 4.49
C ARG A 24 -7.72 2.73 3.18
N LYS A 25 -6.88 3.74 2.92
CA LYS A 25 -6.92 4.49 1.66
C LYS A 25 -6.55 3.60 0.46
N LEU A 26 -5.58 2.70 0.63
CA LEU A 26 -5.19 1.76 -0.41
C LEU A 26 -6.30 0.75 -0.71
N SER A 27 -7.02 0.27 0.30
CA SER A 27 -8.16 -0.63 0.09
C SER A 27 -9.37 0.03 -0.57
N THR A 28 -9.55 1.36 -0.44
CA THR A 28 -10.65 2.06 -1.10
C THR A 28 -10.38 2.45 -2.55
N VAL A 29 -9.10 2.60 -2.92
CA VAL A 29 -8.71 3.03 -4.28
C VAL A 29 -8.71 1.86 -5.26
N ASN A 30 -8.52 0.63 -4.77
CA ASN A 30 -8.53 -0.56 -5.60
C ASN A 30 -9.85 -1.34 -5.44
N PRO A 31 -10.34 -1.98 -6.52
CA PRO A 31 -11.43 -2.94 -6.40
C PRO A 31 -11.01 -4.08 -5.46
N SER A 32 -11.99 -4.63 -4.73
CA SER A 32 -11.86 -5.56 -3.60
C SER A 32 -10.92 -6.76 -3.81
N ASP A 33 -10.68 -7.14 -5.07
CA ASP A 33 -9.88 -8.31 -5.46
C ASP A 33 -8.47 -7.96 -5.98
N ALA A 34 -8.07 -6.69 -5.95
CA ALA A 34 -6.76 -6.30 -6.46
C ALA A 34 -5.65 -6.82 -5.53
N THR A 35 -4.85 -7.75 -6.06
CA THR A 35 -3.72 -8.33 -5.31
C THR A 35 -2.63 -7.26 -5.09
N LEU A 36 -1.87 -7.38 -4.00
CA LEU A 36 -0.70 -6.51 -3.74
C LEU A 36 0.19 -6.37 -4.98
N SER A 37 0.40 -7.46 -5.75
CA SER A 37 1.18 -7.45 -6.98
C SER A 37 0.65 -6.50 -8.05
N GLN A 38 -0.68 -6.42 -8.22
CA GLN A 38 -1.31 -5.47 -9.15
C GLN A 38 -1.19 -4.03 -8.64
N LEU A 39 -1.24 -3.86 -7.33
CA LEU A 39 -1.00 -2.57 -6.68
C LEU A 39 0.45 -2.13 -6.89
N LEU A 40 1.42 -3.02 -6.74
CA LEU A 40 2.84 -2.71 -6.97
C LEU A 40 3.14 -2.42 -8.45
N SER A 41 2.44 -3.08 -9.39
CA SER A 41 2.62 -2.82 -10.83
C SER A 41 1.98 -1.52 -11.32
N SER A 42 0.88 -1.09 -10.69
CA SER A 42 0.15 0.14 -11.06
C SER A 42 0.90 1.43 -10.69
N PHE A 43 1.86 1.34 -9.77
CA PHE A 43 2.68 2.47 -9.31
C PHE A 43 4.00 2.62 -10.10
N LYS A 44 4.17 1.88 -11.20
CA LYS A 44 5.31 1.99 -12.13
C LYS A 44 4.93 2.86 -13.32
#